data_AF-A0A431KAY3-F1
#
_entry.id   AF-A0A431KAY3-F1
#
_cell.length_a   1.000
_cell.length_b   1.000
_cell.length_c   1.000
_cell.angle_alpha   90.00
_cell.angle_beta   90.00
_cell.angle_gamma   90.00
#
_symmetry.space_group_name_H-M   'P 1'
#
loop_
_entity.id
_entity.type
_entity.pdbx_description
1 polymer ?
#
loop_
_entity_poly.entity_id
_entity_poly.type
_entity_poly.pdbx_seq_one_letter_code
_entity_poly.pdbx_strand_id
1 'polypeptide(L)' 'MRSDTGEVKLANGHRSHLTTEELARALNVEPESIHKARSNNGHYCGVTPTKLPNRRLAWPLDAVERIVNGRGVET' A
#
# COMPACT_ATOMS: atom_id res chain seq x y z
N MET A 1 -2.65 25.97 3.16
CA MET A 1 -2.89 25.03 2.04
C MET A 1 -1.72 24.07 2.04
N ARG A 2 -1.91 22.81 2.48
CA ARG A 2 -0.79 21.87 2.60
C ARG A 2 -0.39 21.44 1.18
N SER A 3 0.80 21.84 0.78
CA SER A 3 1.43 21.41 -0.47
C SER A 3 1.77 19.93 -0.35
N ASP A 4 0.82 19.06 -0.70
CA ASP A 4 1.05 17.62 -0.89
C ASP A 4 1.53 17.41 -2.33
N THR A 5 2.84 17.52 -2.53
CA THR A 5 3.48 16.90 -3.68
C THR A 5 4.74 16.25 -3.16
N GLY A 6 4.52 15.19 -2.37
CA GLY A 6 5.56 14.21 -2.11
C GLY A 6 5.92 13.56 -3.45
N GLU A 7 6.98 14.08 -4.08
CA GLU A 7 7.73 13.34 -5.08
C GLU A 7 8.22 12.06 -4.41
N VAL A 8 7.59 10.96 -4.78
CA VAL A 8 7.85 9.65 -4.21
C VAL A 8 9.13 9.12 -4.82
N LYS A 9 10.25 9.64 -4.31
CA LYS A 9 11.55 9.01 -4.51
C LYS A 9 11.45 7.61 -3.90
N LEU A 10 11.37 6.62 -4.79
CA LEU A 10 11.70 5.23 -4.54
C LEU A 10 13.20 5.16 -4.15
N ALA A 11 13.55 5.70 -2.98
CA ALA A 11 14.91 5.80 -2.48
C ALA A 11 15.49 4.40 -2.24
N ASN A 12 16.20 3.92 -3.25
CA ASN A 12 16.87 2.64 -3.43
C ASN A 12 16.08 1.73 -4.37
N GLY A 13 16.64 1.49 -5.55
CA GLY A 13 16.15 0.56 -6.56
C GLY A 13 16.10 -0.92 -6.14
N HIS A 14 16.03 -1.22 -4.84
CA HIS A 14 15.90 -2.56 -4.25
C HIS A 14 14.68 -2.68 -3.32
N ARG A 15 13.70 -1.76 -3.41
CA ARG A 15 12.50 -1.83 -2.56
C ARG A 15 11.50 -2.81 -3.16
N SER A 16 11.42 -4.02 -2.60
CA SER A 16 10.41 -5.03 -2.93
C SER A 16 9.02 -4.75 -2.32
N HIS A 17 8.82 -3.56 -1.76
CA HIS A 17 7.58 -3.16 -1.10
C HIS A 17 7.24 -1.67 -1.34
N LEU A 18 5.95 -1.37 -1.29
CA LEU A 18 5.34 -0.05 -1.34
C LEU A 18 4.91 0.39 0.05
N THR A 19 4.81 1.70 0.27
CA THR A 19 4.21 2.25 1.49
C THR A 19 2.69 2.36 1.31
N THR A 20 1.95 2.59 2.41
CA THR A 20 0.50 2.79 2.33
C THR A 20 0.13 3.99 1.46
N GLU A 21 0.93 5.05 1.46
CA GLU A 21 0.70 6.25 0.64
C GLU A 21 0.87 5.95 -0.87
N GLU A 22 1.89 5.16 -1.22
CA GLU A 22 2.09 4.71 -2.60
C GLU A 22 0.98 3.80 -3.08
N LEU A 23 0.55 2.87 -2.23
CA LEU A 23 -0.60 2.01 -2.51
C LEU A 23 -1.88 2.83 -2.70
N ALA A 24 -2.08 3.84 -1.85
CA ALA A 24 -3.23 4.74 -1.93
C ALA A 24 -3.26 5.49 -3.27
N ARG A 25 -2.12 6.03 -3.71
CA ARG A 25 -2.00 6.65 -5.03
C ARG A 25 -2.22 5.67 -6.18
N ALA A 26 -1.64 4.47 -6.10
CA ALA A 26 -1.79 3.45 -7.15
C ALA A 26 -3.24 2.99 -7.33
N LEU A 27 -4.02 2.97 -6.25
CA LEU A 27 -5.43 2.59 -6.26
C LEU A 27 -6.38 3.80 -6.37
N ASN A 28 -5.84 5.02 -6.40
CA ASN A 28 -6.58 6.28 -6.37
C ASN A 28 -7.58 6.37 -5.21
N VAL A 29 -7.17 5.89 -4.03
CA VAL A 29 -7.94 5.92 -2.78
C VAL A 29 -7.22 6.75 -1.73
N GLU A 30 -7.92 7.15 -0.68
CA GLU A 30 -7.28 7.83 0.45
C GLU A 30 -6.49 6.84 1.33
N PRO A 31 -5.28 7.20 1.80
CA PRO A 31 -4.49 6.34 2.68
C PRO A 31 -5.24 6.02 4.00
N GLU A 32 -6.08 6.95 4.47
CA GLU A 32 -6.94 6.77 5.64
C GLU A 32 -7.94 5.61 5.45
N SER A 33 -8.48 5.46 4.24
CA SER A 33 -9.37 4.35 3.91
C SER A 33 -8.65 3.01 3.98
N ILE A 34 -7.39 2.93 3.54
CA ILE A 34 -6.57 1.72 3.66
C ILE A 34 -6.30 1.41 5.15
N HIS A 35 -5.96 2.43 5.95
CA HIS A 35 -5.75 2.25 7.39
C HIS A 35 -7.01 1.76 8.12
N LYS A 36 -8.19 2.28 7.73
CA LYS A 36 -9.48 1.88 8.28
C LYS A 36 -9.85 0.45 7.90
N ALA A 37 -9.77 0.12 6.61
CA ALA A 37 -10.02 -1.22 6.11
C ALA A 37 -9.08 -2.25 6.74
N ARG A 38 -7.78 -1.92 6.86
CA ARG A 38 -6.80 -2.79 7.53
C ARG A 38 -7.07 -2.94 9.03
N SER A 39 -7.58 -1.92 9.71
CA SER A 39 -7.95 -2.05 11.13
C SER A 39 -9.20 -2.91 11.33
N ASN A 40 -10.15 -2.85 10.40
CA ASN A 40 -11.40 -3.61 10.47
C ASN A 40 -11.23 -5.07 10.02
N ASN A 41 -10.52 -5.31 8.91
CA ASN A 41 -10.33 -6.64 8.31
C ASN A 41 -8.99 -7.31 8.66
N GLY A 42 -8.00 -6.55 9.15
CA GLY A 42 -6.63 -7.05 9.35
C GLY A 42 -5.79 -7.15 8.07
N HIS A 43 -6.44 -7.10 6.90
CA HIS A 43 -5.85 -7.16 5.55
C HIS A 43 -6.57 -6.16 4.63
N TYR A 44 -5.96 -5.82 3.51
CA TYR A 44 -6.59 -4.97 2.49
C TYR A 44 -6.55 -5.69 1.14
N CYS A 45 -7.70 -5.94 0.53
CA CYS A 45 -7.83 -6.66 -0.75
C CYS A 45 -7.04 -7.99 -0.79
N GLY A 46 -7.03 -8.75 0.31
CA GLY A 46 -6.29 -10.01 0.45
C GLY A 46 -4.78 -9.88 0.70
N VAL A 47 -4.28 -8.66 0.86
CA VAL A 47 -2.86 -8.39 1.11
C VAL A 47 -2.62 -8.03 2.57
N THR A 48 -1.67 -8.73 3.17
CA THR A 48 -1.23 -8.50 4.56
C THR A 48 0.01 -7.60 4.55
N PRO A 49 -0.05 -6.39 5.15
CA PRO A 49 1.12 -5.54 5.22
C PRO A 49 2.17 -6.13 6.17
N THR A 50 3.43 -6.13 5.74
CA THR A 50 4.56 -6.51 6.58
C THR A 50 4.95 -5.34 7.46
N LYS A 51 5.00 -5.57 8.77
CA LYS A 51 5.40 -4.53 9.73
C LYS A 51 6.93 -4.42 9.72
N LEU A 52 7.45 -3.26 9.32
CA LEU A 52 8.87 -3.00 9.34
C LEU A 52 9.35 -2.58 10.74
N PRO A 53 10.65 -2.76 11.04
CA PRO A 53 11.27 -2.26 12.28
C PRO A 53 11.21 -0.73 12.41
N ASN A 54 11.02 -0.02 11.30
CA ASN A 54 10.87 1.44 11.25
C ASN A 54 9.42 1.92 11.56
N ARG A 55 8.57 1.05 12.12
CA ARG A 55 7.14 1.28 12.42
C ARG A 55 6.24 1.57 11.22
N ARG A 56 6.74 1.50 9.98
CA ARG A 56 5.93 1.65 8.76
C ARG A 56 5.39 0.30 8.30
N LEU A 57 4.35 0.37 7.48
CA LEU A 57 3.77 -0.78 6.80
C LEU A 57 4.40 -0.92 5.42
N ALA A 58 4.91 -2.11 5.12
CA ALA A 58 5.39 -2.51 3.81
C ALA A 58 4.34 -3.36 3.12
N TRP A 59 3.87 -2.87 1.97
CA TRP A 59 2.98 -3.58 1.07
C TRP A 59 3.85 -4.28 0.01
N PRO A 60 3.98 -5.61 0.02
CA PRO A 60 4.81 -6.30 -0.97
C PRO A 60 4.31 -6.03 -2.39
N LEU A 61 5.24 -5.71 -3.30
CA LEU A 61 4.90 -5.29 -4.67
C LEU A 61 4.09 -6.36 -5.42
N ASP A 62 4.48 -7.63 -5.34
CA ASP A 62 3.77 -8.77 -5.95
C ASP A 62 2.28 -8.80 -5.58
N ALA A 63 1.98 -8.49 -4.33
CA ALA A 63 0.62 -8.52 -3.82
C ALA A 63 -0.17 -7.28 -4.27
N VAL A 64 0.46 -6.11 -4.31
CA VAL A 64 -0.14 -4.90 -4.87
C VAL A 64 -0.39 -5.05 -6.37
N GLU A 65 0.55 -5.63 -7.11
CA GLU A 65 0.40 -5.94 -8.53
C GLU A 65 -0.78 -6.89 -8.78
N ARG A 66 -1.03 -7.87 -7.91
CA ARG A 66 -2.26 -8.70 -8.01
C ARG A 66 -3.53 -7.86 -7.86
N ILE A 67 -3.58 -6.94 -6.90
CA ILE A 67 -4.75 -6.05 -6.69
C ILE A 67 -4.95 -5.15 -7.90
N VAL A 68 -3.90 -4.45 -8.35
CA VAL A 68 -3.97 -3.46 -9.44
C VAL A 68 -4.29 -4.11 -10.78
N ASN A 69 -3.74 -5.31 -11.05
CA ASN A 69 -4.06 -6.05 -12.27
C ASN A 69 -5.48 -6.65 -12.26
N GLY A 70 -6.30 -6.39 -11.24
CA GLY A 70 -7.66 -6.90 -11.19
C GLY A 70 -7.74 -8.42 -11.03
N ARG A 71 -6.65 -9.08 -10.59
CA ARG A 71 -6.72 -10.42 -10.00
C ARG A 71 -7.30 -10.29 -8.60
N GLY A 72 -8.55 -9.83 -8.55
CA GLY A 72 -9.39 -10.03 -7.38
C GLY A 72 -9.34 -11.51 -7.07
N VAL A 73 -8.98 -11.83 -5.84
CA VAL A 73 -9.15 -13.19 -5.32
C VAL A 73 -10.61 -13.57 -5.54
N GLU A 74 -10.81 -14.43 -6.53
CA GLU A 74 -12.09 -15.02 -6.84
C GLU A 74 -12.41 -16.01 -5.71
N THR A 75 -13.44 -15.66 -4.94
CA THR A 75 -14.20 -16.47 -3.96
C THR A 75 -13.75 -16.47 -2.51
#